data_AF-A0A1H3NPH4-F1
#
_entry.id   AF-A0A1H3NPH4-F1
#
_cell.length_a   1.000
_cell.length_b   1.000
_cell.length_c   1.000
_cell.angle_alpha   90.00
_cell.angle_beta   90.00
_cell.angle_gamma   90.00
#
_symmetry.space_group_name_H-M   'P 1'
#
loop_
_entity.id
_entity.type
_entity.pdbx_description
1 polymer ?
#
loop_
_entity_poly.entity_id
_entity_poly.type
_entity_poly.pdbx_seq_one_letter_code
_entity_poly.pdbx_strand_id
1 'polypeptide(L)'
;MSDVEASFPLFCTVEGHEPYLDRLETAGREFLATMQDRQHSSPVPVSKNATIPDRLDHKHRQAVRIILHSLAYIASWPIIAQGGGTTRRQDYVAIPLAKDAFSPSGPYPHLSYSAFRRVFEAIKTVEVDGVPWIEVRNGFYDKASGRSGRTRIRANRPLLDWMTVHGLVFPWHPTGPKKRKQKPRPIVGVRLDDDEDTVVPVDRDLHVEEETIWSCPRFAGHSGSCGLSCDEVAWRAHLQP
;
A
#
# COMPACT_ATOMS: atom_id res chain seq x y z
N MET A 1 -2.17 6.47 -24.15
CA MET A 1 -2.16 4.99 -24.25
C MET A 1 -0.98 4.36 -23.48
N SER A 2 -0.68 4.81 -22.25
CA SER A 2 0.58 4.50 -21.53
C SER A 2 0.41 3.72 -20.21
N ASP A 3 -0.81 3.50 -19.74
CA ASP A 3 -1.06 3.03 -18.36
C ASP A 3 -1.12 1.50 -18.19
N VAL A 4 -0.94 0.71 -19.26
CA VAL A 4 -1.03 -0.75 -19.17
C VAL A 4 0.14 -1.37 -18.41
N GLU A 5 1.31 -0.78 -18.60
CA GLU A 5 2.55 -1.33 -18.07
C GLU A 5 2.87 -0.83 -16.65
N ALA A 6 2.07 0.11 -16.08
CA ALA A 6 2.26 0.64 -14.73
C ALA A 6 1.51 -0.16 -13.65
N SER A 7 1.06 -1.37 -13.99
CA SER A 7 0.32 -2.25 -13.07
C SER A 7 1.11 -3.48 -12.66
N PHE A 8 1.13 -3.75 -11.36
CA PHE A 8 1.68 -4.96 -10.75
C PHE A 8 0.58 -6.04 -10.68
N PRO A 9 0.85 -7.32 -11.03
CA PRO A 9 -0.14 -8.38 -10.86
C PRO A 9 -0.45 -8.63 -9.38
N LEU A 10 -1.69 -8.98 -9.03
CA LEU A 10 -2.02 -9.42 -7.68
C LEU A 10 -1.09 -10.57 -7.23
N PHE A 11 -0.58 -10.51 -6.00
CA PHE A 11 0.26 -11.60 -5.48
C PHE A 11 -0.51 -12.92 -5.40
N CYS A 12 0.17 -14.02 -5.75
CA CYS A 12 -0.38 -15.37 -5.57
C CYS A 12 -0.20 -15.88 -4.14
N THR A 13 0.76 -15.35 -3.40
CA THR A 13 1.05 -15.76 -2.03
C THR A 13 1.46 -14.55 -1.22
N VAL A 14 1.10 -14.53 0.07
CA VAL A 14 1.62 -13.53 0.99
C VAL A 14 3.01 -13.97 1.41
N GLU A 15 4.01 -13.18 1.06
CA GLU A 15 5.38 -13.38 1.51
C GLU A 15 5.65 -12.51 2.74
N GLY A 16 6.54 -12.94 3.64
CA GLY A 16 7.06 -12.10 4.72
C GLY A 16 7.46 -12.83 6.00
N HIS A 17 8.06 -12.07 6.93
CA HIS A 17 8.43 -12.57 8.25
C HIS A 17 7.19 -12.73 9.14
N GLU A 18 7.28 -13.59 10.16
CA GLU A 18 6.18 -13.90 11.09
C GLU A 18 5.50 -12.65 11.69
N PRO A 19 6.22 -11.63 12.18
CA PRO A 19 5.58 -10.43 12.73
C PRO A 19 4.76 -9.64 11.69
N TYR A 20 5.18 -9.67 10.43
CA TYR A 20 4.43 -9.03 9.34
C TYR A 20 3.15 -9.82 9.02
N LEU A 21 3.25 -11.15 9.00
CA LEU A 21 2.10 -12.02 8.75
C LEU A 21 1.04 -11.88 9.85
N ASP A 22 1.45 -11.74 11.11
CA ASP A 22 0.56 -11.52 12.25
C ASP A 22 -0.15 -10.16 12.18
N ARG A 23 0.59 -9.10 11.83
CA ARG A 23 0.01 -7.77 11.59
C ARG A 23 -0.97 -7.79 10.43
N LEU A 24 -0.64 -8.49 9.34
CA LEU A 24 -1.52 -8.62 8.18
C LEU A 24 -2.80 -9.41 8.51
N GLU A 25 -2.69 -10.46 9.33
CA GLU A 25 -3.86 -11.22 9.80
C GLU A 25 -4.75 -10.35 10.71
N THR A 26 -4.16 -9.58 11.61
CA THR A 26 -4.88 -8.66 12.50
C THR A 26 -5.58 -7.56 11.70
N ALA A 27 -4.82 -6.86 10.85
CA ALA A 27 -5.35 -5.83 9.96
C ALA A 27 -6.44 -6.40 9.05
N GLY A 28 -6.28 -7.61 8.51
CA GLY A 28 -7.29 -8.26 7.69
C GLY A 28 -8.62 -8.50 8.41
N ARG A 29 -8.58 -8.80 9.72
CA ARG A 29 -9.78 -8.96 10.55
C ARG A 29 -10.46 -7.63 10.82
N GLU A 30 -9.70 -6.61 11.23
CA GLU A 30 -10.22 -5.27 11.49
C GLU A 30 -10.80 -4.63 10.23
N PHE A 31 -10.15 -4.87 9.09
CA PHE A 31 -10.63 -4.42 7.78
C PHE A 31 -11.99 -5.03 7.43
N LEU A 32 -12.15 -6.34 7.65
CA LEU A 32 -13.43 -7.03 7.45
C LEU A 32 -14.52 -6.53 8.41
N ALA A 33 -14.18 -6.35 9.69
CA ALA A 33 -15.11 -5.81 10.70
C ALA A 33 -15.57 -4.39 10.31
N THR A 34 -14.64 -3.53 9.90
CA THR A 34 -14.96 -2.17 9.43
C THR A 34 -15.94 -2.19 8.26
N MET A 35 -15.77 -3.13 7.32
CA MET A 35 -16.70 -3.27 6.20
C MET A 35 -18.06 -3.79 6.63
N GLN A 36 -18.14 -4.72 7.60
CA GLN A 36 -19.40 -5.20 8.15
C GLN A 36 -20.15 -4.08 8.88
N ASP A 37 -19.47 -3.33 9.76
CA ASP A 37 -20.07 -2.22 10.50
C ASP A 37 -20.65 -1.15 9.58
N ARG A 38 -19.94 -0.85 8.49
CA ARG A 38 -20.40 0.11 7.47
C ARG A 38 -21.56 -0.42 6.64
N GLN A 39 -21.63 -1.73 6.40
CA GLN A 39 -22.80 -2.34 5.74
C GLN A 39 -24.06 -2.19 6.59
N HIS A 40 -23.93 -2.40 7.90
CA HIS A 40 -25.05 -2.27 8.85
C HIS A 40 -25.43 -0.80 9.11
N SER A 41 -24.48 0.12 9.01
CA SER A 41 -24.70 1.56 9.26
C SER A 41 -25.12 2.35 8.01
N SER A 42 -25.02 1.77 6.82
CA SER A 42 -25.34 2.45 5.56
C SER A 42 -26.85 2.57 5.36
N PRO A 43 -27.39 3.78 5.12
CA PRO A 43 -28.81 3.96 4.80
C PRO A 43 -29.17 3.46 3.39
N VAL A 44 -28.17 3.23 2.54
CA VAL A 44 -28.36 2.73 1.16
C VAL A 44 -28.15 1.21 1.14
N PRO A 45 -29.07 0.43 0.56
CA PRO A 45 -28.92 -1.00 0.45
C PRO A 45 -27.68 -1.35 -0.37
N VAL A 46 -26.74 -2.02 0.29
CA VAL A 46 -25.51 -2.52 -0.33
C VAL A 46 -25.87 -3.65 -1.30
N SER A 47 -25.28 -3.64 -2.50
CA SER A 47 -25.48 -4.71 -3.49
C SER A 47 -25.21 -6.07 -2.88
N LYS A 48 -25.99 -7.10 -3.22
CA LYS A 48 -25.77 -8.50 -2.78
C LYS A 48 -24.35 -9.02 -3.08
N ASN A 49 -23.69 -8.42 -4.08
CA ASN A 49 -22.32 -8.75 -4.45
C ASN A 49 -21.27 -8.04 -3.59
N ALA A 50 -21.64 -6.99 -2.86
CA ALA A 50 -20.78 -6.25 -1.93
C ALA A 50 -21.05 -6.63 -0.46
N THR A 51 -22.13 -7.35 -0.16
CA THR A 51 -22.42 -7.83 1.20
C THR A 51 -21.40 -8.87 1.66
N ILE A 52 -20.75 -8.60 2.79
CA ILE A 52 -19.84 -9.53 3.46
C ILE A 52 -20.67 -10.30 4.49
N PRO A 53 -20.62 -11.64 4.49
CA PRO A 53 -21.38 -12.42 5.47
C PRO A 53 -20.89 -12.14 6.89
N ASP A 54 -21.79 -12.10 7.87
CA ASP A 54 -21.45 -11.91 9.29
C ASP A 54 -20.43 -12.96 9.77
N ARG A 55 -20.61 -14.21 9.32
CA ARG A 55 -19.64 -15.28 9.56
C ARG A 55 -18.54 -15.24 8.50
N LEU A 56 -17.41 -14.64 8.86
CA LEU A 56 -16.22 -14.56 8.02
C LEU A 56 -15.58 -15.94 7.80
N ASP A 57 -15.74 -16.48 6.59
CA ASP A 57 -15.04 -17.68 6.15
C ASP A 57 -13.53 -17.41 5.96
N HIS A 58 -12.70 -18.43 6.15
CA HIS A 58 -11.26 -18.39 5.92
C HIS A 58 -10.91 -17.85 4.51
N LYS A 59 -11.76 -18.15 3.52
CA LYS A 59 -11.63 -17.68 2.13
C LYS A 59 -11.71 -16.15 1.98
N HIS A 60 -12.56 -15.48 2.77
CA HIS A 60 -12.66 -14.02 2.75
C HIS A 60 -11.42 -13.38 3.37
N ARG A 61 -10.94 -13.96 4.48
CA ARG A 61 -9.70 -13.51 5.14
C ARG A 61 -8.50 -13.62 4.21
N GLN A 62 -8.37 -14.75 3.52
CA GLN A 62 -7.28 -14.97 2.56
C GLN A 62 -7.32 -13.96 1.39
N ALA A 63 -8.51 -13.68 0.87
CA ALA A 63 -8.68 -12.67 -0.18
C ALA A 63 -8.26 -11.26 0.30
N VAL A 64 -8.72 -10.84 1.48
CA VAL A 64 -8.34 -9.54 2.07
C VAL A 64 -6.84 -9.45 2.27
N ARG A 65 -6.22 -10.49 2.85
CA ARG A 65 -4.78 -10.54 3.10
C ARG A 65 -3.97 -10.34 1.82
N ILE A 66 -4.35 -11.04 0.74
CA ILE A 66 -3.65 -10.92 -0.55
C ILE A 66 -3.83 -9.52 -1.16
N ILE A 67 -5.04 -8.94 -1.08
CA ILE A 67 -5.30 -7.58 -1.56
C ILE A 67 -4.47 -6.55 -0.78
N LEU A 68 -4.52 -6.59 0.56
CA LEU A 68 -3.79 -5.68 1.43
C LEU A 68 -2.28 -5.83 1.25
N HIS A 69 -1.77 -7.06 1.16
CA HIS A 69 -0.36 -7.32 0.87
C HIS A 69 0.07 -6.71 -0.46
N SER A 70 -0.73 -6.89 -1.51
CA SER A 70 -0.41 -6.35 -2.84
C SER A 70 -0.44 -4.83 -2.89
N LEU A 71 -1.39 -4.20 -2.19
CA LEU A 71 -1.45 -2.74 -2.08
C LEU A 71 -0.31 -2.18 -1.24
N ALA A 72 0.01 -2.84 -0.12
CA ALA A 72 1.11 -2.47 0.76
C ALA A 72 2.47 -2.59 0.06
N TYR A 73 2.64 -3.58 -0.82
CA TYR A 73 3.83 -3.72 -1.66
C TYR A 73 4.03 -2.49 -2.56
N ILE A 74 3.00 -2.11 -3.33
CA ILE A 74 3.09 -0.94 -4.22
C ILE A 74 3.34 0.34 -3.42
N ALA A 75 2.66 0.49 -2.28
CA ALA A 75 2.84 1.65 -1.40
C ALA A 75 4.28 1.73 -0.84
N SER A 76 4.86 0.58 -0.48
CA SER A 76 6.22 0.50 0.07
C SER A 76 7.30 0.57 -1.00
N TRP A 77 7.01 0.12 -2.22
CA TRP A 77 7.95 0.05 -3.31
C TRP A 77 7.33 0.49 -4.65
N PRO A 78 7.09 1.80 -4.81
CA PRO A 78 6.40 2.30 -6.00
C PRO A 78 7.31 2.37 -7.23
N ILE A 79 8.62 2.08 -7.15
CA ILE A 79 9.57 2.27 -8.26
C ILE A 79 10.30 0.96 -8.58
N ILE A 80 10.18 0.52 -9.83
CA ILE A 80 10.91 -0.64 -10.37
C ILE A 80 11.94 -0.17 -11.40
N ALA A 81 13.17 -0.68 -11.32
CA ALA A 81 14.19 -0.48 -12.33
C ALA A 81 13.85 -1.32 -13.57
N GLN A 82 13.70 -0.68 -14.71
CA GLN A 82 13.57 -1.35 -16.01
C GLN A 82 14.97 -1.46 -16.64
N GLY A 83 15.21 -2.52 -17.41
CA GLY A 83 16.48 -2.70 -18.13
C GLY A 83 16.84 -1.45 -18.96
N GLY A 84 18.09 -1.01 -18.88
CA GLY A 84 18.56 0.21 -19.56
C GLY A 84 18.64 1.48 -18.69
N GLY A 85 18.47 1.36 -17.36
CA GLY A 85 18.68 2.48 -16.43
C GLY A 85 17.46 3.41 -16.25
N THR A 86 16.34 3.09 -16.88
CA THR A 86 15.08 3.81 -16.67
C THR A 86 14.37 3.25 -15.43
N THR A 87 13.83 4.14 -14.60
CA THR A 87 12.99 3.77 -13.46
C THR A 87 11.54 4.00 -13.82
N ARG A 88 10.68 3.08 -13.38
CA ARG A 88 9.25 3.15 -13.64
C ARG A 88 8.47 3.13 -12.34
N ARG A 89 7.50 4.03 -12.24
CA ARG A 89 6.53 4.01 -11.15
C ARG A 89 5.41 3.00 -11.40
N GLN A 90 5.16 2.13 -10.44
CA GLN A 90 3.97 1.30 -10.36
C GLN A 90 3.02 1.91 -9.36
N ASP A 91 1.81 2.22 -9.80
CA ASP A 91 0.80 2.85 -8.95
C ASP A 91 -0.45 1.97 -8.80
N TYR A 92 -0.58 0.90 -9.58
CA TYR A 92 -1.79 0.09 -9.66
C TYR A 92 -1.51 -1.40 -9.46
N VAL A 93 -2.41 -2.09 -8.75
CA VAL A 93 -2.50 -3.56 -8.73
C VAL A 93 -3.52 -4.01 -9.78
N ALA A 94 -3.17 -4.94 -10.65
CA ALA A 94 -4.07 -5.59 -11.58
C ALA A 94 -4.88 -6.69 -10.87
N ILE A 95 -6.20 -6.55 -10.85
CA ILE A 95 -7.14 -7.44 -10.20
C ILE A 95 -7.80 -8.38 -11.23
N PRO A 96 -7.71 -9.71 -11.05
CA PRO A 96 -8.47 -10.65 -11.85
C PRO A 96 -9.95 -10.63 -11.43
N LEU A 97 -10.85 -10.25 -12.34
CA LEU A 97 -12.30 -10.33 -12.13
C LEU A 97 -12.97 -11.50 -12.88
N ALA A 98 -12.20 -12.22 -13.69
CA ALA A 98 -12.66 -13.36 -14.46
C ALA A 98 -12.53 -14.65 -13.63
N LYS A 99 -13.51 -15.56 -13.79
CA LYS A 99 -13.65 -16.77 -12.97
C LYS A 99 -12.55 -17.82 -13.25
N ASP A 100 -12.05 -17.84 -14.48
CA ASP A 100 -10.94 -18.67 -14.95
C ASP A 100 -9.65 -18.45 -14.13
N ALA A 101 -9.40 -17.22 -13.70
CA ALA A 101 -8.24 -16.88 -12.88
C ALA A 101 -8.19 -17.62 -11.53
N PHE A 102 -9.35 -18.03 -11.03
CA PHE A 102 -9.56 -18.73 -9.74
C PHE A 102 -9.90 -20.21 -9.92
N SER A 103 -9.81 -20.72 -11.16
CA SER A 103 -9.97 -22.14 -11.42
C SER A 103 -8.75 -22.93 -10.91
N PRO A 104 -8.85 -24.27 -10.74
CA PRO A 104 -7.71 -25.09 -10.32
C PRO A 104 -6.48 -24.97 -11.22
N SER A 105 -6.66 -24.64 -12.50
CA SER A 105 -5.60 -24.40 -13.48
C SER A 105 -5.23 -22.90 -13.63
N GLY A 106 -5.92 -22.03 -12.89
CA GLY A 106 -5.69 -20.59 -12.91
C GLY A 106 -4.49 -20.16 -12.05
N PRO A 107 -4.07 -18.89 -12.13
CA PRO A 107 -3.01 -18.32 -11.30
C PRO A 107 -3.35 -18.24 -9.80
N TYR A 108 -4.64 -18.24 -9.42
CA TYR A 108 -5.07 -18.11 -8.03
C TYR A 108 -5.98 -19.28 -7.58
N PRO A 109 -5.50 -20.53 -7.64
CA PRO A 109 -6.34 -21.71 -7.39
C PRO A 109 -6.75 -21.85 -5.91
N HIS A 110 -6.00 -21.22 -5.00
CA HIS A 110 -6.26 -21.22 -3.57
C HIS A 110 -7.30 -20.16 -3.14
N LEU A 111 -7.65 -19.23 -4.03
CA LEU A 111 -8.64 -18.19 -3.74
C LEU A 111 -10.02 -18.58 -4.27
N SER A 112 -11.05 -18.29 -3.49
CA SER A 112 -12.43 -18.42 -3.96
C SER A 112 -12.88 -17.19 -4.72
N TYR A 113 -13.30 -17.38 -5.97
CA TYR A 113 -13.83 -16.31 -6.82
C TYR A 113 -14.95 -15.49 -6.14
N SER A 114 -15.91 -16.17 -5.51
CA SER A 114 -17.05 -15.50 -4.88
C SER A 114 -16.64 -14.69 -3.66
N ALA A 115 -15.77 -15.25 -2.80
CA ALA A 115 -15.25 -14.54 -1.63
C ALA A 115 -14.41 -13.32 -2.05
N PHE A 116 -13.51 -13.51 -3.02
CA PHE A 116 -12.66 -12.45 -3.54
C PHE A 116 -13.47 -11.31 -4.16
N ARG A 117 -14.46 -11.65 -5.02
CA ARG A 117 -15.32 -10.64 -5.65
C ARG A 117 -16.14 -9.87 -4.63
N ARG A 118 -16.65 -10.53 -3.57
CA ARG A 118 -17.38 -9.86 -2.50
C ARG A 118 -16.52 -8.87 -1.73
N VAL A 119 -15.33 -9.28 -1.33
CA VAL A 119 -14.36 -8.40 -0.69
C VAL A 119 -14.05 -7.22 -1.60
N PHE A 120 -13.76 -7.46 -2.88
CA PHE A 120 -13.46 -6.40 -3.83
C PHE A 120 -14.61 -5.38 -3.98
N GLU A 121 -15.85 -5.85 -4.17
CA GLU A 121 -17.00 -4.95 -4.28
C GLU A 121 -17.30 -4.22 -2.97
N ALA A 122 -17.07 -4.86 -1.81
CA ALA A 122 -17.20 -4.21 -0.51
C ALA A 122 -16.18 -3.08 -0.32
N ILE A 123 -14.92 -3.28 -0.70
CA ILE A 123 -13.88 -2.24 -0.59
C ILE A 123 -14.22 -1.02 -1.44
N LYS A 124 -14.82 -1.23 -2.61
CA LYS A 124 -15.23 -0.14 -3.51
C LYS A 124 -16.29 0.78 -2.91
N THR A 125 -17.09 0.28 -1.98
CA THR A 125 -18.14 1.09 -1.33
C THR A 125 -17.64 1.84 -0.10
N VAL A 126 -16.39 1.64 0.32
CA VAL A 126 -15.84 2.30 1.50
C VAL A 126 -15.30 3.69 1.15
N GLU A 127 -15.83 4.69 1.86
CA GLU A 127 -15.48 6.10 1.69
C GLU A 127 -15.26 6.76 3.05
N VAL A 128 -14.18 7.54 3.19
CA VAL A 128 -13.85 8.31 4.40
C VAL A 128 -13.77 9.77 3.99
N ASP A 129 -14.56 10.62 4.65
CA ASP A 129 -14.59 12.08 4.42
C ASP A 129 -14.80 12.47 2.95
N GLY A 130 -15.65 11.73 2.23
CA GLY A 130 -15.90 12.00 0.80
C GLY A 130 -14.85 11.42 -0.16
N VAL A 131 -13.89 10.63 0.36
CA VAL A 131 -12.79 10.04 -0.44
C VAL A 131 -12.86 8.51 -0.40
N PRO A 132 -12.99 7.83 -1.55
CA PRO A 132 -13.05 6.37 -1.59
C PRO A 132 -11.71 5.78 -1.18
N TRP A 133 -11.73 4.61 -0.53
CA TRP A 133 -10.50 3.90 -0.14
C TRP A 133 -9.64 3.47 -1.33
N ILE A 134 -10.27 3.13 -2.46
CA ILE A 134 -9.58 2.69 -3.67
C ILE A 134 -10.04 3.46 -4.91
N GLU A 135 -9.10 3.78 -5.78
CA GLU A 135 -9.37 4.20 -7.16
C GLU A 135 -9.45 2.95 -8.04
N VAL A 136 -10.55 2.77 -8.78
CA VAL A 136 -10.73 1.63 -9.70
C VAL A 136 -10.68 2.11 -11.13
N ARG A 137 -9.76 1.54 -11.91
CA ARG A 137 -9.70 1.70 -13.37
C ARG A 137 -10.16 0.41 -14.03
N ASN A 138 -11.34 0.46 -14.64
CA ASN A 138 -11.92 -0.72 -15.28
C ASN A 138 -11.09 -1.18 -16.47
N GLY A 139 -10.97 -2.50 -16.61
CA GLY A 139 -10.39 -3.11 -17.80
C GLY A 139 -11.26 -2.83 -19.03
N PHE A 140 -10.62 -2.48 -20.15
CA PHE A 140 -11.29 -2.34 -21.44
C PHE A 140 -10.88 -3.49 -22.36
N TYR A 141 -11.81 -4.00 -23.16
CA TYR A 141 -11.49 -4.92 -24.24
C TYR A 141 -11.27 -4.12 -25.51
N ASP A 142 -10.03 -4.11 -26.01
CA ASP A 142 -9.74 -3.49 -27.29
C ASP A 142 -9.93 -4.52 -28.41
N LYS A 143 -11.00 -4.33 -29.20
CA LYS A 143 -11.36 -5.18 -30.34
C LYS A 143 -10.31 -5.13 -31.45
N ALA A 144 -9.56 -4.04 -31.59
CA ALA A 144 -8.59 -3.86 -32.66
C ALA A 144 -7.27 -4.58 -32.37
N SER A 145 -6.82 -4.60 -31.11
CA SER A 145 -5.59 -5.29 -30.70
C SER A 145 -5.82 -6.70 -30.14
N GLY A 146 -7.08 -7.10 -29.92
CA GLY A 146 -7.43 -8.39 -29.29
C GLY A 146 -6.98 -8.49 -27.82
N ARG A 147 -6.54 -7.38 -27.21
CA ARG A 147 -6.01 -7.35 -25.85
C ARG A 147 -7.12 -6.94 -24.88
N SER A 148 -7.33 -7.75 -23.85
CA SER A 148 -8.15 -7.35 -22.70
C SER A 148 -7.28 -6.63 -21.67
N GLY A 149 -7.64 -5.40 -21.33
CA GLY A 149 -7.13 -4.72 -20.16
C GLY A 149 -7.72 -5.35 -18.90
N ARG A 150 -6.87 -5.63 -17.90
CA ARG A 150 -7.33 -6.05 -16.57
C ARG A 150 -7.81 -4.85 -15.77
N THR A 151 -8.80 -5.05 -14.90
CA THR A 151 -9.19 -4.03 -13.91
C THR A 151 -8.02 -3.76 -12.98
N ARG A 152 -7.81 -2.49 -12.64
CA ARG A 152 -6.69 -2.02 -11.83
C ARG A 152 -7.22 -1.26 -10.63
N ILE A 153 -6.54 -1.42 -9.51
CA ILE A 153 -6.83 -0.67 -8.28
C ILE A 153 -5.60 0.04 -7.76
N ARG A 154 -5.83 1.19 -7.12
CA ARG A 154 -4.83 1.93 -6.37
C ARG A 154 -5.41 2.28 -5.01
N ALA A 155 -4.60 2.18 -3.95
CA ALA A 155 -4.99 2.67 -2.64
C ALA A 155 -4.93 4.20 -2.62
N ASN A 156 -6.02 4.84 -2.17
CA ASN A 156 -6.05 6.27 -1.93
C ASN A 156 -5.49 6.59 -0.55
N ARG A 157 -5.31 7.89 -0.27
CA ARG A 157 -4.70 8.39 0.96
C ARG A 157 -5.34 7.82 2.25
N PRO A 158 -6.68 7.76 2.41
CA PRO A 158 -7.27 7.21 3.63
C PRO A 158 -6.88 5.75 3.89
N LEU A 159 -6.83 4.93 2.83
CA LEU A 159 -6.43 3.53 2.94
C LEU A 159 -4.93 3.39 3.16
N LEU A 160 -4.11 4.23 2.53
CA LEU A 160 -2.66 4.26 2.75
C LEU A 160 -2.32 4.63 4.20
N ASP A 161 -2.96 5.66 4.74
CA ASP A 161 -2.77 6.10 6.11
C ASP A 161 -3.21 5.00 7.09
N TRP A 162 -4.36 4.37 6.83
CA TRP A 162 -4.84 3.22 7.60
C TRP A 162 -3.82 2.05 7.56
N MET A 163 -3.33 1.66 6.38
CA MET A 163 -2.34 0.58 6.25
C MET A 163 -0.99 0.93 6.92
N THR A 164 -0.64 2.21 6.98
CA THR A 164 0.58 2.68 7.64
C THR A 164 0.46 2.57 9.16
N VAL A 165 -0.69 2.96 9.73
CA VAL A 165 -0.98 2.78 11.17
C VAL A 165 -0.91 1.30 11.57
N HIS A 166 -1.36 0.39 10.70
CA HIS A 166 -1.29 -1.06 10.93
C HIS A 166 0.11 -1.66 10.68
N GLY A 167 1.10 -0.83 10.32
CA GLY A 167 2.46 -1.28 10.04
C GLY A 167 2.52 -2.27 8.88
N LEU A 168 1.67 -2.12 7.86
CA LEU A 168 1.71 -2.94 6.63
C LEU A 168 2.60 -2.30 5.57
N VAL A 169 2.61 -0.97 5.52
CA VAL A 169 3.49 -0.17 4.65
C VAL A 169 4.82 0.06 5.38
N PHE A 170 5.88 0.33 4.61
CA PHE A 170 7.23 0.66 5.09
C PHE A 170 7.26 1.28 6.50
N PRO A 171 8.09 0.75 7.42
CA PRO A 171 9.27 -0.10 7.18
C PRO A 171 9.07 -1.61 7.26
N TRP A 172 7.87 -2.05 7.60
CA TRP A 172 7.63 -3.43 8.03
C TRP A 172 7.26 -4.37 6.88
N HIS A 173 7.14 -3.86 5.66
CA HIS A 173 6.89 -4.67 4.47
C HIS A 173 8.12 -5.55 4.16
N PRO A 174 7.96 -6.85 3.91
CA PRO A 174 9.06 -7.81 3.76
C PRO A 174 9.98 -7.55 2.56
N THR A 175 9.47 -6.86 1.55
CA THR A 175 10.21 -6.43 0.36
C THR A 175 10.50 -4.93 0.36
N GLY A 176 10.47 -4.27 1.53
CA GLY A 176 10.86 -2.87 1.65
C GLY A 176 12.30 -2.62 1.16
N PRO A 177 12.65 -1.37 0.79
CA PRO A 177 14.00 -1.04 0.38
C PRO A 177 14.98 -1.55 1.42
N LYS A 178 15.78 -2.55 1.04
CA LYS A 178 16.85 -3.08 1.89
C LYS A 178 17.67 -1.88 2.32
N LYS A 179 17.87 -1.70 3.64
CA LYS A 179 18.74 -0.65 4.18
C LYS A 179 20.04 -0.73 3.38
N ARG A 180 20.25 0.18 2.42
CA ARG A 180 21.60 0.40 1.90
C ARG A 180 22.39 0.75 3.15
N LYS A 181 23.55 0.13 3.35
CA LYS A 181 24.51 0.57 4.37
C LYS A 181 24.92 2.00 4.00
N GLN A 182 24.06 2.96 4.30
CA GLN A 182 24.37 4.36 4.19
C GLN A 182 25.41 4.60 5.26
N LYS A 183 26.57 5.11 4.85
CA LYS A 183 27.55 5.61 5.82
C LYS A 183 26.81 6.60 6.72
N PRO A 184 26.98 6.56 8.04
CA PRO A 184 26.31 7.49 8.94
C PRO A 184 26.61 8.90 8.42
N ARG A 185 25.55 9.60 8.01
CA ARG A 185 25.62 11.01 7.66
C ARG A 185 24.96 11.76 8.81
N PRO A 186 25.58 12.85 9.28
CA PRO A 186 25.00 13.64 10.35
C PRO A 186 23.63 14.18 9.92
N ILE A 187 22.66 14.05 10.83
CA ILE A 187 21.24 14.37 10.60
C ILE A 187 20.99 15.88 10.54
N VAL A 188 21.83 16.63 11.26
CA VAL A 188 21.80 18.09 11.33
C VAL A 188 23.20 18.60 11.03
N GLY A 189 23.33 19.45 10.02
CA GLY A 189 24.52 20.27 9.79
C GLY A 189 24.17 21.72 10.10
N VAL A 190 24.81 22.30 11.11
CA VAL A 190 24.67 23.73 11.41
C VAL A 190 25.64 24.47 10.50
N ARG A 191 25.12 25.37 9.65
CA ARG A 191 25.94 26.33 8.92
C ARG A 191 26.11 27.57 9.77
N LEU A 192 27.36 27.91 10.08
CA LEU A 192 27.72 29.20 10.64
C LEU A 192 28.19 30.08 9.47
N ASP A 193 27.73 31.33 9.44
CA ASP A 193 27.83 32.25 8.29
C ASP A 193 29.25 32.75 7.96
N ASP A 194 30.30 32.18 8.54
CA ASP A 194 31.69 32.57 8.26
C ASP A 194 32.50 31.37 7.74
N ASP A 195 32.71 31.38 6.41
CA ASP A 195 33.74 30.72 5.59
C ASP A 195 34.59 29.58 6.20
N GLU A 196 33.97 28.45 6.56
CA GLU A 196 34.46 27.08 6.31
C GLU A 196 33.39 26.07 6.74
N ASP A 197 32.96 25.17 5.84
CA ASP A 197 31.93 24.15 6.07
C ASP A 197 32.33 23.17 7.20
N THR A 198 32.12 23.56 8.46
CA THR A 198 32.39 22.70 9.61
C THR A 198 31.15 21.88 9.93
N VAL A 199 31.04 20.70 9.33
CA VAL A 199 29.99 19.73 9.64
C VAL A 199 30.31 19.06 10.98
N VAL A 200 29.73 19.53 12.07
CA VAL A 200 29.82 18.87 13.38
C VAL A 200 28.74 17.79 13.47
N PRO A 201 29.09 16.49 13.50
CA PRO A 201 28.10 15.44 13.69
C PRO A 201 27.54 15.50 15.11
N VAL A 202 26.21 15.50 15.22
CA VAL A 202 25.53 15.21 16.49
C VAL A 202 25.68 13.71 16.72
N ASP A 203 26.76 13.31 17.41
CA ASP A 203 26.96 11.93 17.87
C ASP A 203 25.94 11.63 18.97
N ARG A 204 24.75 11.20 18.57
CA ARG A 204 23.80 10.51 19.44
C ARG A 204 23.35 9.23 18.76
N ASP A 205 23.26 8.16 19.52
CA ASP A 205 22.68 6.92 19.03
C ASP A 205 21.23 7.18 18.62
N LEU A 206 20.89 6.78 17.40
CA LEU A 206 19.53 6.93 16.90
C LEU A 206 18.61 5.93 17.58
N HIS A 207 17.43 6.40 17.96
CA HIS A 207 16.37 5.49 18.34
C HIS A 207 15.94 4.67 17.11
N VAL A 208 15.55 3.40 17.30
CA VAL A 208 15.22 2.44 16.22
C VAL A 208 14.19 2.99 15.22
N GLU A 209 13.29 3.83 15.71
CA GLU A 209 12.24 4.49 14.91
C GLU A 209 12.81 5.63 14.03
N GLU A 210 13.78 6.40 14.53
CA GLU A 210 14.45 7.50 13.82
C GLU A 210 15.37 7.00 12.69
N GLU A 211 16.09 5.89 12.91
CA GLU A 211 16.90 5.23 11.87
C GLU A 211 16.06 4.84 10.65
N THR A 212 14.79 4.54 10.90
CA THR A 212 13.90 3.96 9.92
C THR A 212 13.27 5.03 9.03
N ILE A 213 13.02 6.22 9.58
CA ILE A 213 12.59 7.42 8.83
C ILE A 213 13.71 7.89 7.88
N TRP A 214 14.97 7.84 8.32
CA TRP A 214 16.13 8.28 7.53
C TRP A 214 16.45 7.39 6.31
N SER A 215 15.98 6.14 6.33
CA SER A 215 16.16 5.17 5.23
C SER A 215 15.24 5.43 4.03
N CYS A 216 14.34 6.41 4.11
CA CYS A 216 13.45 6.81 3.02
C CYS A 216 14.23 7.48 1.87
N PRO A 217 14.11 6.99 0.61
CA PRO A 217 14.66 7.66 -0.57
C PRO A 217 14.14 9.09 -0.77
N ARG A 218 13.04 9.45 -0.10
CA ARG A 218 12.42 10.78 -0.15
C ARG A 218 13.25 11.86 0.54
N PHE A 219 14.11 11.50 1.49
CA PHE A 219 15.04 12.42 2.17
C PHE A 219 16.46 12.34 1.61
N ALA A 220 16.81 11.23 0.95
CA ALA A 220 18.12 11.04 0.34
C ALA A 220 18.17 11.64 -1.07
N GLY A 221 18.10 12.97 -1.16
CA GLY A 221 18.62 13.75 -2.28
C GLY A 221 17.60 14.13 -3.35
N HIS A 222 16.98 15.30 -3.18
CA HIS A 222 16.71 16.25 -4.26
C HIS A 222 16.58 17.64 -3.65
N SER A 223 17.51 18.54 -3.99
CA SER A 223 17.43 19.99 -3.74
C SER A 223 16.44 20.66 -4.72
N GLY A 224 15.25 20.08 -4.86
CA GLY A 224 14.19 20.58 -5.72
C GLY A 224 12.92 20.71 -4.89
N SER A 225 12.42 21.94 -4.76
CA SER A 225 11.23 22.30 -4.00
C SER A 225 10.08 21.31 -4.22
N CYS A 226 9.65 20.65 -3.15
CA CYS A 226 8.33 20.04 -3.09
C CYS A 226 7.63 20.59 -1.84
N GLY A 227 6.51 21.29 -2.07
CA GLY A 227 5.73 21.99 -1.06
C GLY A 227 4.98 21.07 -0.11
N LEU A 228 5.72 20.30 0.68
CA LEU A 228 5.23 19.78 1.95
C LEU A 228 5.97 20.58 3.02
N SER A 229 5.27 21.56 3.60
CA SER A 229 5.82 22.32 4.73
C SER A 229 6.13 21.32 5.86
N CYS A 230 7.32 21.44 6.43
CA CYS A 230 7.81 20.58 7.52
C CYS A 230 6.99 20.71 8.82
N ASP A 231 5.97 21.55 8.87
CA ASP A 231 5.24 21.87 10.11
C ASP A 231 4.12 20.88 10.47
N GLU A 232 3.73 19.94 9.61
CA GLU A 232 2.57 19.07 9.89
C GLU A 232 2.89 17.75 10.63
N VAL A 233 4.17 17.38 10.77
CA VAL A 233 4.56 16.11 11.44
C VAL A 233 4.95 16.33 12.91
N ALA A 234 5.22 17.56 13.34
CA ALA A 234 5.69 17.86 14.69
C ALA A 234 4.56 18.03 15.74
N TRP A 235 3.30 18.24 15.33
CA TRP A 235 2.25 18.69 16.27
C TRP A 235 1.39 17.61 16.95
N ARG A 236 1.62 16.31 16.69
CA ARG A 236 0.82 15.23 17.33
C ARG A 236 1.56 14.38 18.36
N ALA A 237 2.84 14.62 18.62
CA ALA A 237 3.58 13.93 19.69
C ALA A 237 3.45 14.61 21.08
N HIS A 238 2.69 15.71 21.19
CA HIS A 238 2.59 16.51 22.42
C HIS A 238 1.16 16.76 22.90
N LEU A 239 0.23 15.86 22.59
CA LEU A 239 -1.09 15.89 23.21
C LEU A 239 -1.60 14.47 23.46
N GLN A 240 -1.17 13.89 24.58
CA GLN A 240 -2.09 13.43 25.64
C GLN A 240 -1.27 13.02 26.90
N PRO A 241 -1.90 13.13 28.08
CA PRO A 241 -1.26 13.54 29.34
C PRO A 241 -0.33 12.52 29.99
#